data_AF-A0A315EWH0-F1
#
_entry.id   AF-A0A315EWH0-F1
#
_cell.length_a   1.000
_cell.length_b   1.000
_cell.length_c   1.000
_cell.angle_alpha   90.00
_cell.angle_beta   90.00
_cell.angle_gamma   90.00
#
_symmetry.space_group_name_H-M   'P 1'
#
loop_
_entity.id
_entity.type
_entity.pdbx_description
1 polymer ?
#
loop_
_entity_poly.entity_id
_entity_poly.type
_entity_poly.pdbx_seq_one_letter_code
_entity_poly.pdbx_strand_id
1 'polypeptide(L)'
;MQRLLKLNQVRADEAWELADSYKGCFLTTVRSASPDGELIPQYDVEYVGQVEAGDAKISVKTFRRNIEVEVQGCDLALDQLWAQMSISAMTAS
;
A
#
# COMPACT_ATOMS: atom_id res chain seq x y z
N MET A 1 -10.20 25.75 -9.56
CA MET A 1 -8.96 25.19 -8.95
C MET A 1 -9.27 24.20 -7.83
N GLN A 2 -10.06 24.56 -6.80
CA GLN A 2 -10.40 23.66 -5.66
C GLN A 2 -11.00 22.29 -6.06
N ARG A 3 -11.89 22.24 -7.05
CA ARG A 3 -12.48 20.97 -7.52
C ARG A 3 -11.44 20.00 -8.10
N LEU A 4 -10.44 20.54 -8.80
CA LEU A 4 -9.41 19.74 -9.47
C LEU A 4 -8.39 19.19 -8.45
N LEU A 5 -8.07 19.99 -7.43
CA LEU A 5 -7.27 19.54 -6.27
C LEU A 5 -7.96 18.41 -5.51
N LYS A 6 -9.26 18.56 -5.21
CA LYS A 6 -10.06 17.49 -4.56
C LYS A 6 -10.11 16.21 -5.39
N LEU A 7 -10.32 16.33 -6.71
CA LEU A 7 -10.37 15.16 -7.60
C LEU A 7 -9.01 14.44 -7.67
N ASN A 8 -7.92 15.19 -7.71
CA ASN A 8 -6.57 14.63 -7.70
C ASN A 8 -6.26 13.92 -6.38
N GLN A 9 -6.72 14.48 -5.26
CA GLN A 9 -6.56 13.85 -3.95
C GLN A 9 -7.31 12.52 -3.88
N VAL A 10 -8.59 12.48 -4.28
CA VAL A 10 -9.38 11.23 -4.31
C VAL A 10 -8.70 10.16 -5.16
N ARG A 11 -8.25 10.52 -6.36
CA ARG A 11 -7.55 9.56 -7.25
C ARG A 11 -6.22 9.08 -6.68
N ALA A 12 -5.49 9.96 -6.00
CA ALA A 12 -4.22 9.61 -5.38
C ALA A 12 -4.44 8.71 -4.15
N ASP A 13 -5.52 8.93 -3.39
CA ASP A 13 -5.92 8.07 -2.27
C ASP A 13 -6.33 6.68 -2.79
N GLU A 14 -7.16 6.62 -3.84
CA GLU A 14 -7.60 5.38 -4.50
C GLU A 14 -6.43 4.59 -5.10
N ALA A 15 -5.32 5.23 -5.48
CA ALA A 15 -4.16 4.55 -6.06
C ALA A 15 -3.42 3.66 -5.05
N TRP A 16 -3.63 3.87 -3.74
CA TRP A 16 -3.03 3.07 -2.68
C TRP A 16 -3.91 1.91 -2.21
N GLU A 17 -5.18 1.88 -2.65
CA GLU A 17 -6.07 0.76 -2.40
C GLU A 17 -5.60 -0.47 -3.18
N LEU A 18 -5.52 -1.61 -2.50
CA LEU A 18 -5.19 -2.88 -3.16
C LEU A 18 -6.38 -3.34 -4.01
N ALA A 19 -6.07 -4.06 -5.10
CA ALA A 19 -7.10 -4.80 -5.83
C ALA A 19 -7.87 -5.73 -4.88
N ASP A 20 -9.17 -5.92 -5.12
CA ASP A 20 -10.04 -6.68 -4.20
C ASP A 20 -9.52 -8.09 -3.91
N SER A 21 -8.86 -8.71 -4.87
CA SER A 21 -8.20 -10.01 -4.71
C SER A 21 -7.14 -10.02 -3.60
N TYR A 22 -6.43 -8.91 -3.39
CA TYR A 22 -5.33 -8.83 -2.42
C TYR A 22 -5.73 -8.20 -1.08
N LYS A 23 -6.92 -7.62 -0.96
CA LYS A 23 -7.38 -6.99 0.30
C LYS A 23 -7.39 -7.98 1.48
N GLY A 24 -7.68 -9.25 1.21
CA GLY A 24 -7.65 -10.31 2.23
C GLY A 24 -6.24 -10.74 2.65
N CYS A 25 -5.20 -10.34 1.91
CA CYS A 25 -3.81 -10.69 2.21
C CYS A 25 -3.14 -9.70 3.16
N PHE A 26 -3.69 -8.49 3.32
CA PHE A 26 -3.03 -7.40 4.02
C PHE A 26 -3.97 -6.61 4.92
N LEU A 27 -3.51 -6.31 6.13
CA LEU A 27 -3.97 -5.14 6.86
C LEU A 27 -3.32 -3.90 6.24
N THR A 28 -4.13 -3.03 5.65
CA THR A 28 -3.68 -1.84 4.94
C THR A 28 -3.93 -0.59 5.78
N THR A 29 -2.89 0.22 5.99
CA THR A 29 -2.99 1.54 6.60
C THR A 29 -2.49 2.58 5.62
N VAL A 30 -3.34 3.51 5.23
CA VAL A 30 -2.98 4.65 4.37
C VAL A 30 -3.02 5.92 5.21
N ARG A 31 -1.90 6.65 5.26
CA ARG A 31 -1.82 7.98 5.86
C ARG A 31 -1.39 8.96 4.79
N SER A 32 -1.97 10.15 4.79
CA SER A 32 -1.60 11.21 3.86
C SER A 32 -1.41 12.54 4.56
N ALA A 33 -0.54 13.37 3.98
CA ALA A 33 -0.31 14.74 4.37
C ALA A 33 -0.29 15.62 3.12
N SER A 34 -0.79 16.85 3.22
CA SER A 34 -0.73 17.84 2.14
C SER A 34 0.09 19.04 2.61
N PRO A 35 1.43 19.00 2.48
CA PRO A 35 2.28 20.10 2.91
C PRO A 35 2.00 21.37 2.10
N ASP A 36 2.13 22.53 2.75
CA ASP A 36 1.94 23.82 2.09
C ASP A 36 2.92 24.00 0.91
N GLY A 37 2.38 24.41 -0.23
CA GLY A 37 3.15 24.63 -1.45
C GLY A 37 3.43 23.36 -2.28
N GLU A 38 3.01 22.18 -1.84
CA GLU A 38 3.08 20.95 -2.62
C GLU A 38 1.77 20.70 -3.40
N LEU A 39 1.92 20.33 -4.68
CA LEU A 39 0.79 20.02 -5.58
C LEU A 39 0.27 18.59 -5.42
N ILE A 40 1.07 17.70 -4.83
CA ILE A 40 0.80 16.27 -4.69
C ILE A 40 0.88 15.95 -3.20
N PRO A 41 -0.11 15.24 -2.62
CA PRO A 41 -0.03 14.79 -1.25
C PRO A 41 1.14 13.82 -1.04
N GLN A 42 1.71 13.85 0.15
CA GLN A 42 2.64 12.85 0.64
C GLN A 42 1.85 11.72 1.30
N TYR A 43 2.38 10.51 1.21
CA TYR A 43 1.75 9.28 1.68
C TYR A 43 2.73 8.46 2.49
N ASP A 44 2.23 7.86 3.56
CA ASP A 44 2.87 6.82 4.35
C ASP A 44 1.90 5.64 4.41
N VAL A 45 2.18 4.63 3.60
CA VAL A 45 1.33 3.46 3.40
C VAL A 45 2.01 2.24 3.97
N GLU A 46 1.24 1.43 4.67
CA GLU A 46 1.70 0.19 5.28
C GLU A 46 0.76 -0.94 4.90
N TYR A 47 1.32 -1.99 4.29
CA TYR A 47 0.64 -3.24 4.02
C TYR A 47 1.27 -4.31 4.91
N VAL A 48 0.50 -4.87 5.86
CA VAL A 48 0.97 -5.92 6.76
C VAL A 48 0.26 -7.22 6.43
N GLY A 49 1.01 -8.17 5.87
CA GLY A 49 0.59 -9.55 5.71
C GLY A 49 0.92 -10.36 6.94
N GLN A 50 -0.10 -10.95 7.56
CA GLN A 50 0.07 -11.80 8.74
C GLN A 50 0.01 -13.26 8.32
N VAL A 51 1.12 -13.97 8.49
CA VAL A 51 1.25 -15.38 8.15
C VAL A 51 1.74 -16.18 9.36
N GLU A 52 1.75 -17.50 9.26
CA GLU A 52 2.13 -18.37 10.39
C GLU A 52 3.55 -18.11 10.89
N ALA A 53 4.47 -17.77 9.99
CA ALA A 53 5.86 -17.46 10.32
C ALA A 53 6.08 -16.05 10.93
N GLY A 54 5.02 -15.26 11.07
CA GLY A 54 5.06 -13.89 11.59
C GLY A 54 4.57 -12.85 10.59
N ASP A 55 4.93 -11.59 10.83
CA ASP A 55 4.49 -10.48 9.99
C ASP A 55 5.47 -10.24 8.83
N ALA A 56 4.91 -10.04 7.65
CA ALA A 56 5.57 -9.50 6.48
C ALA A 56 4.99 -8.12 6.16
N LYS A 57 5.83 -7.10 6.17
CA LYS A 57 5.42 -5.70 6.07
C LYS A 57 6.03 -5.03 4.85
N ILE A 58 5.20 -4.31 4.11
CA ILE A 58 5.61 -3.47 2.99
C ILE A 58 5.23 -2.04 3.35
N SER A 59 6.23 -1.17 3.49
CA SER A 59 6.05 0.25 3.75
C SER A 59 6.37 1.05 2.51
N VAL A 60 5.46 1.95 2.12
CA VAL A 60 5.64 2.86 0.99
C VAL A 60 5.52 4.29 1.48
N LYS A 61 6.60 5.06 1.33
CA LYS A 61 6.63 6.49 1.66
C LYS A 61 6.81 7.30 0.41
N THR A 62 6.00 8.34 0.25
CA THR A 62 6.16 9.30 -0.84
C THR A 62 6.63 10.63 -0.31
N PHE A 63 7.67 11.17 -0.95
CA PHE A 63 8.19 12.49 -0.66
C PHE A 63 8.45 13.20 -1.98
N ARG A 64 7.68 14.25 -2.26
CA ARG A 64 7.69 14.98 -3.54
C ARG A 64 7.48 14.06 -4.75
N ARG A 65 8.57 13.74 -5.47
CA ARG A 65 8.57 12.86 -6.67
C ARG A 65 9.27 11.54 -6.43
N ASN A 66 9.66 11.27 -5.18
CA ASN A 66 10.34 10.05 -4.79
C ASN A 66 9.35 9.13 -4.10
N ILE A 67 9.52 7.83 -4.36
CA ILE A 67 8.81 6.76 -3.68
C ILE A 67 9.88 5.88 -3.06
N GLU A 68 9.80 5.71 -1.75
CA GLU A 68 10.62 4.77 -1.00
C GLU A 68 9.76 3.56 -0.65
N VAL A 69 10.27 2.36 -0.93
CA VAL A 69 9.61 1.11 -0.60
C VAL A 69 10.54 0.30 0.28
N GLU A 70 10.06 -0.11 1.44
CA GLU A 70 10.76 -0.98 2.37
C GLU A 70 9.96 -2.26 2.57
N VAL A 71 10.63 -3.40 2.50
CA VAL A 71 10.03 -4.72 2.76
C VAL A 71 10.74 -5.32 3.96
N GLN A 72 9.97 -5.69 4.98
CA GLN A 72 10.44 -6.24 6.23
C GLN A 72 9.74 -7.58 6.50
N GLY A 73 10.48 -8.54 7.04
CA GLY A 73 9.99 -9.87 7.34
C GLY A 73 11.14 -10.86 7.29
N CYS A 74 10.97 -12.02 7.93
CA CYS A 74 11.89 -13.14 7.71
C CYS A 74 11.57 -13.81 6.37
N ASP A 75 12.55 -14.49 5.77
CA ASP A 75 12.40 -15.14 4.45
C ASP A 75 11.16 -16.05 4.40
N LEU A 76 10.92 -16.83 5.46
CA LEU A 76 9.76 -17.72 5.55
C LEU A 76 8.41 -16.97 5.55
N ALA A 77 8.34 -15.82 6.24
CA ALA A 77 7.12 -15.02 6.26
C ALA A 77 6.85 -14.37 4.89
N LEU A 78 7.91 -13.94 4.19
CA LEU A 78 7.80 -13.40 2.84
C LEU A 78 7.35 -14.46 1.83
N ASP A 79 7.90 -15.68 1.92
CA ASP A 79 7.51 -16.81 1.07
C ASP A 79 6.04 -17.22 1.29
N GLN A 80 5.60 -17.30 2.54
CA GLN A 80 4.21 -17.61 2.88
C GLN A 80 3.25 -16.53 2.41
N LEU A 81 3.60 -15.25 2.57
CA LEU A 81 2.80 -14.14 2.08
C LEU A 81 2.67 -14.19 0.54
N TRP A 82 3.77 -14.48 -0.16
CA TRP A 82 3.75 -14.66 -1.61
C TRP A 82 2.83 -15.80 -2.04
N ALA A 83 2.85 -16.93 -1.35
CA ALA A 83 1.95 -18.04 -1.63
C ALA A 83 0.47 -17.66 -1.42
N GLN A 84 0.16 -16.97 -0.32
CA GLN A 84 -1.20 -16.48 -0.04
C GLN A 84 -1.69 -15.52 -1.14
N MET A 85 -0.87 -14.53 -1.53
CA MET A 85 -1.21 -13.61 -2.62
C MET A 85 -1.43 -14.34 -3.94
N SER A 86 -0.61 -15.34 -4.24
CA SER A 86 -0.72 -16.14 -5.47
C SER A 86 -2.03 -16.92 -5.52
N ILE A 87 -2.42 -17.56 -4.40
CA ILE A 87 -3.71 -18.25 -4.30
C ILE A 87 -4.87 -17.27 -4.46
N SER A 88 -4.82 -16.14 -3.77
CA SER A 88 -5.85 -15.10 -3.87
C SER A 88 -6.03 -14.59 -5.30
N ALA A 89 -4.93 -14.37 -6.04
CA ALA A 89 -4.98 -13.99 -7.45
C ALA A 89 -5.63 -15.08 -8.33
N MET A 90 -5.31 -16.36 -8.09
CA MET A 90 -5.90 -17.48 -8.82
C MET A 90 -7.39 -17.66 -8.53
N THR A 91 -7.85 -17.39 -7.30
CA THR A 91 -9.28 -17.53 -6.96
C THR A 91 -10.15 -16.36 -7.43
N ALA A 92 -9.53 -15.24 -7.80
CA ALA A 92 -10.22 -14.05 -8.28
C ALA A 92 -10.37 -14.02 -9.82
N SER A 93 -9.76 -14.97 -10.54
CA SER A 93 -9.79 -15.10 -12.01
C SER A 93 -10.98 -15.90 -12.53
#